data_AF-A0A661GAE2-F1
#
_entry.id   AF-A0A661GAE2-F1
#
_cell.length_a   1.000
_cell.length_b   1.000
_cell.length_c   1.000
_cell.angle_alpha   90.00
_cell.angle_beta   90.00
_cell.angle_gamma   90.00
#
_symmetry.space_group_name_H-M   'P 1'
#
loop_
_entity.id
_entity.type
_entity.pdbx_description
1 polymer ?
#
loop_
_entity_poly.entity_id
_entity_poly.type
_entity_poly.pdbx_seq_one_letter_code
_entity_poly.pdbx_strand_id
1 'polypeptide(L)'
;MKPSDVIREIFYPLKNIAIVFAMLFFWMLFGLVQRAGLIGLWLLIIIAPAYIRYLLYLLEARANNRAPPVPEISMFNPVDNLWSLTPLILISMLIWVEILFADSDLVWLGILLGMAIFLIVPATLAILAVTHSPSESLNPSAILRMIRVCGAGYFLVPAVIILVSVLFILFEFLGMPPFFTNLGQSYQIILLFTLTGAVLHANDVAVQVDIDPPLEKSDAEISGDLEKERQKVANHAYGFINRNNRAGGLAHINQWIDKEADTDAAYAWFFREMLTWENSTAALFFAQVYMNWLLHGEQEVAALKLAARCLHEDPRWKPQLEDRALFLQVAEQHGREDLIRQVKS
;
A
#
# COMPACT_ATOMS: atom_id res chain seq x y z
N MET A 1 11.34 -24.95 1.73
CA MET A 1 12.23 -23.93 2.35
C MET A 1 13.38 -24.64 3.06
N LYS A 2 14.65 -24.27 2.83
CA LYS A 2 15.81 -24.91 3.48
C LYS A 2 16.00 -24.36 4.91
N PRO A 3 16.67 -25.08 5.82
CA PRO A 3 16.91 -24.59 7.19
C PRO A 3 17.64 -23.24 7.27
N SER A 4 18.57 -22.98 6.34
CA SER A 4 19.24 -21.68 6.20
C SER A 4 18.28 -20.52 5.88
N ASP A 5 17.24 -20.82 5.11
CA ASP A 5 16.23 -19.85 4.71
C ASP A 5 15.33 -19.52 5.91
N VAL A 6 15.03 -20.51 6.76
CA VAL A 6 14.25 -20.32 8.00
C VAL A 6 14.87 -19.26 8.91
N ILE A 7 16.17 -19.40 9.19
CA ILE A 7 16.89 -18.43 10.04
C ILE A 7 16.87 -17.05 9.38
N ARG A 8 17.07 -16.99 8.06
CA ARG A 8 17.01 -15.72 7.33
C ARG A 8 15.64 -15.05 7.45
N GLU A 9 14.56 -15.82 7.33
CA GLU A 9 13.18 -15.31 7.44
C GLU A 9 12.83 -14.91 8.87
N ILE A 10 13.33 -15.62 9.89
CA ILE A 10 13.17 -15.20 11.30
C ILE A 10 13.74 -13.78 11.48
N PHE A 11 14.97 -13.52 11.05
CA PHE A 11 15.58 -12.21 11.20
C PHE A 11 15.13 -11.16 10.16
N TYR A 12 14.26 -11.52 9.21
CA TYR A 12 13.85 -10.61 8.13
C TYR A 12 13.23 -9.30 8.63
N PRO A 13 12.29 -9.29 9.61
CA PRO A 13 11.70 -8.06 10.12
C PRO A 13 12.72 -7.07 10.70
N LEU A 14 13.84 -7.58 11.24
CA LEU A 14 14.90 -6.77 11.85
C LEU A 14 15.92 -6.25 10.84
N LYS A 15 15.97 -6.82 9.63
CA LYS A 15 16.91 -6.41 8.59
C LYS A 15 16.39 -5.24 7.76
N ASN A 16 15.09 -5.00 7.75
CA ASN A 16 14.50 -3.92 6.98
C ASN A 16 14.11 -2.74 7.88
N ILE A 17 14.71 -1.58 7.62
CA ILE A 17 14.50 -0.38 8.45
C ILE A 17 13.05 0.11 8.43
N ALA A 18 12.31 -0.08 7.32
CA ALA A 18 10.90 0.30 7.23
C ALA A 18 10.02 -0.56 8.16
N ILE A 19 10.32 -1.87 8.23
CA ILE A 19 9.61 -2.79 9.14
C ILE A 19 9.95 -2.47 10.59
N VAL A 20 11.23 -2.24 10.92
CA VAL A 20 11.64 -1.85 12.27
C VAL A 20 10.98 -0.53 12.69
N PHE A 21 10.94 0.45 11.80
CA PHE A 21 10.27 1.72 12.06
C PHE A 21 8.77 1.53 12.30
N ALA A 22 8.09 0.77 11.43
CA ALA A 22 6.68 0.45 11.61
C ALA A 22 6.41 -0.30 12.92
N MET A 23 7.25 -1.27 13.27
CA MET A 23 7.18 -2.03 14.52
C MET A 23 7.25 -1.09 15.71
N LEU A 24 8.26 -0.21 15.78
CA LEU A 24 8.42 0.75 16.86
C LEU A 24 7.27 1.76 16.93
N PHE A 25 6.79 2.22 15.77
CA PHE A 25 5.68 3.13 15.65
C PHE A 25 4.39 2.54 16.22
N PHE A 26 3.98 1.35 15.75
CA PHE A 26 2.78 0.69 16.25
C PHE A 26 2.94 0.23 17.70
N TRP A 27 4.12 -0.26 18.10
CA TRP A 27 4.41 -0.60 19.49
C TRP A 27 4.20 0.62 20.41
N MET A 28 4.68 1.79 20.02
CA MET A 28 4.47 3.03 20.78
C MET A 28 2.98 3.41 20.84
N LEU A 29 2.25 3.30 19.73
CA LEU A 29 0.81 3.58 19.67
C LEU A 29 -0.01 2.64 20.57
N PHE A 30 0.25 1.34 20.54
CA PHE A 30 -0.41 0.38 21.43
C PHE A 30 -0.01 0.59 22.90
N GLY A 31 1.25 0.98 23.17
CA GLY A 31 1.67 1.38 24.50
C GLY A 31 0.89 2.60 25.03
N LEU A 32 0.55 3.56 24.15
CA LEU A 32 -0.29 4.70 24.49
C LEU A 32 -1.74 4.29 24.73
N VAL A 33 -2.29 3.40 23.89
CA VAL A 33 -3.63 2.79 24.08
C VAL A 33 -3.75 2.18 25.48
N GLN A 34 -2.78 1.37 25.90
CA GLN A 34 -2.79 0.69 27.20
C GLN A 34 -2.74 1.67 28.38
N ARG A 35 -2.08 2.82 28.22
CA ARG A 35 -1.97 3.84 29.28
C ARG A 35 -3.10 4.87 29.29
N ALA A 36 -3.88 4.97 28.22
CA ALA A 36 -4.93 5.99 28.05
C ALA A 36 -6.26 5.64 28.75
N GLY A 37 -6.37 4.49 29.42
CA GLY A 37 -7.60 4.07 30.11
C GLY A 37 -8.77 3.93 29.12
N LEU A 38 -9.94 4.48 29.46
CA LEU A 38 -11.14 4.43 28.61
C LEU A 38 -10.96 5.12 27.25
N ILE A 39 -10.16 6.20 27.18
CA ILE A 39 -9.83 6.86 25.91
C ILE A 39 -9.00 5.93 25.01
N GLY A 40 -8.25 5.01 25.62
CA GLY A 40 -7.53 3.96 24.93
C GLY A 40 -8.42 3.08 24.04
N LEU A 41 -9.70 2.88 24.40
CA LEU A 41 -10.63 2.10 23.56
C LEU A 41 -10.90 2.78 22.22
N TRP A 42 -11.09 4.10 22.21
CA TRP A 42 -11.27 4.87 20.97
C TRP A 42 -10.01 4.85 20.11
N LEU A 43 -8.84 4.96 20.74
CA LEU A 43 -7.56 4.84 20.07
C LEU A 43 -7.37 3.43 19.48
N LEU A 44 -7.77 2.38 20.20
CA LEU A 44 -7.68 1.00 19.74
C LEU A 44 -8.54 0.77 18.48
N ILE A 45 -9.75 1.32 18.43
CA ILE A 45 -10.64 1.25 17.26
C ILE A 45 -10.00 1.84 16.01
N ILE A 46 -9.13 2.85 16.17
CA ILE A 46 -8.43 3.50 15.05
C ILE A 46 -7.13 2.77 14.71
N ILE A 47 -6.34 2.41 15.72
CA ILE A 47 -4.98 1.87 15.56
C ILE A 47 -5.01 0.40 15.13
N ALA A 48 -5.89 -0.43 15.69
CA ALA A 48 -5.90 -1.86 15.41
C ALA A 48 -6.22 -2.16 13.93
N PRO A 49 -7.24 -1.57 13.29
CA PRO A 49 -7.46 -1.71 11.85
C PRO A 49 -6.26 -1.30 11.00
N ALA A 50 -5.66 -0.15 11.32
CA ALA A 50 -4.50 0.35 10.59
C ALA A 50 -3.30 -0.60 10.69
N TYR A 51 -3.07 -1.16 11.87
CA TYR A 51 -2.00 -2.13 12.09
C TYR A 51 -2.25 -3.43 11.34
N ILE A 52 -3.45 -3.99 11.41
CA ILE A 52 -3.79 -5.22 10.68
C ILE A 52 -3.66 -5.01 9.16
N ARG A 53 -4.11 -3.85 8.64
CA ARG A 53 -3.95 -3.53 7.22
C ARG A 53 -2.48 -3.42 6.82
N TYR A 54 -1.67 -2.75 7.63
CA TYR A 54 -0.22 -2.71 7.41
C TYR A 54 0.39 -4.11 7.35
N LEU A 55 0.01 -5.00 8.28
CA LEU A 55 0.49 -6.37 8.35
C LEU A 55 0.07 -7.20 7.12
N LEU A 56 -1.16 -7.02 6.63
CA LEU A 56 -1.64 -7.68 5.41
C LEU A 56 -0.88 -7.22 4.17
N TYR A 57 -0.65 -5.91 4.00
CA TYR A 57 0.17 -5.40 2.91
C TYR A 57 1.63 -5.86 3.02
N LEU A 58 2.15 -6.02 4.24
CA LEU A 58 3.48 -6.56 4.46
C LEU A 58 3.56 -8.04 4.07
N LEU A 59 2.54 -8.84 4.38
CA LEU A 59 2.42 -10.23 3.95
C LEU A 59 2.35 -10.30 2.42
N GLU A 60 1.48 -9.52 1.78
CA GLU A 60 1.33 -9.49 0.32
C GLU A 60 2.64 -9.06 -0.37
N ALA A 61 3.29 -8.00 0.12
CA ALA A 61 4.58 -7.56 -0.39
C ALA A 61 5.63 -8.66 -0.25
N ARG A 62 5.65 -9.39 0.87
CA ARG A 62 6.59 -10.50 1.06
C ARG A 62 6.28 -11.68 0.14
N ALA A 63 5.01 -12.05 -0.03
CA ALA A 63 4.55 -13.12 -0.91
C ALA A 63 4.92 -12.85 -2.38
N ASN A 64 4.84 -11.59 -2.79
CA ASN A 64 5.18 -11.12 -4.14
C ASN A 64 6.65 -10.68 -4.30
N ASN A 65 7.48 -10.88 -3.27
CA ASN A 65 8.89 -10.46 -3.23
C ASN A 65 9.12 -8.97 -3.59
N ARG A 66 8.19 -8.10 -3.17
CA ARG A 66 8.25 -6.65 -3.29
C ARG A 66 8.91 -6.02 -2.05
N ALA A 67 9.31 -4.77 -2.18
CA ALA A 67 9.79 -3.99 -1.03
C ALA A 67 8.67 -3.87 0.02
N PRO A 68 8.98 -3.96 1.32
CA PRO A 68 7.98 -3.82 2.36
C PRO A 68 7.38 -2.41 2.35
N PRO A 69 6.06 -2.29 2.55
CA PRO A 69 5.39 -0.99 2.57
C PRO A 69 5.81 -0.19 3.80
N VAL A 70 5.69 1.13 3.68
CA VAL A 70 5.74 2.04 4.83
C VAL A 70 4.33 2.28 5.37
N PRO A 71 4.13 2.51 6.68
CA PRO A 71 2.83 2.90 7.19
C PRO A 71 2.37 4.24 6.58
N GLU A 72 1.21 4.26 5.95
CA GLU A 72 0.63 5.44 5.30
C GLU A 72 -0.64 5.92 6.02
N ILE A 73 -0.95 7.21 5.90
CA ILE A 73 -2.12 7.82 6.55
C ILE A 73 -3.43 7.16 6.08
N SER A 74 -3.52 6.73 4.82
CA SER A 74 -4.70 6.02 4.29
C SER A 74 -5.01 4.71 5.01
N MET A 75 -4.04 4.12 5.72
CA MET A 75 -4.28 2.90 6.50
C MET A 75 -5.18 3.14 7.71
N PHE A 76 -5.28 4.39 8.17
CA PHE A 76 -6.12 4.79 9.31
C PHE A 76 -7.57 5.10 8.93
N ASN A 77 -7.93 5.07 7.64
CA ASN A 77 -9.31 5.23 7.23
C ASN A 77 -10.10 3.92 7.48
N PRO A 78 -11.08 3.92 8.42
CA PRO A 78 -11.82 2.70 8.79
C PRO A 78 -12.83 2.26 7.72
N VAL A 79 -13.19 3.13 6.77
CA VAL A 79 -14.22 2.85 5.75
C VAL A 79 -13.63 2.16 4.52
N ASP A 80 -12.35 2.38 4.23
CA ASP A 80 -11.66 1.73 3.12
C ASP A 80 -11.38 0.27 3.47
N ASN A 81 -11.47 -0.66 2.51
CA ASN A 81 -10.95 -2.03 2.63
C ASN A 81 -11.45 -2.83 3.86
N LEU A 82 -12.78 -2.94 4.04
CA LEU A 82 -13.40 -3.70 5.14
C LEU A 82 -12.93 -5.16 5.25
N TRP A 83 -12.49 -5.76 4.14
CA TRP A 83 -11.93 -7.11 4.12
C TRP A 83 -10.70 -7.26 5.02
N SER A 84 -9.93 -6.18 5.22
CA SER A 84 -8.74 -6.17 6.07
C SER A 84 -9.06 -6.34 7.56
N LEU A 85 -10.33 -6.29 7.97
CA LEU A 85 -10.75 -6.45 9.37
C LEU A 85 -10.96 -7.92 9.77
N THR A 86 -10.99 -8.86 8.82
CA THR A 86 -11.22 -10.29 9.12
C THR A 86 -10.23 -10.88 10.14
N PRO A 87 -8.91 -10.57 10.10
CA PRO A 87 -7.98 -11.06 11.11
C PRO A 87 -8.32 -10.58 12.52
N LEU A 88 -8.88 -9.37 12.66
CA LEU A 88 -9.30 -8.84 13.96
C LEU A 88 -10.42 -9.68 14.56
N ILE A 89 -11.35 -10.17 13.73
CA ILE A 89 -12.42 -11.07 14.16
C ILE A 89 -11.83 -12.39 14.66
N LEU A 90 -10.90 -12.99 13.91
CA LEU A 90 -10.25 -14.25 14.30
C LEU A 90 -9.44 -14.12 15.60
N ILE A 91 -8.68 -13.04 15.74
CA ILE A 91 -7.92 -12.74 16.97
C ILE A 91 -8.89 -12.53 18.13
N SER A 92 -9.98 -11.79 17.92
CA SER A 92 -11.01 -11.59 18.94
C SER A 92 -11.65 -12.91 19.36
N MET A 93 -11.97 -13.80 18.43
CA MET A 93 -12.49 -15.13 18.74
C MET A 93 -11.50 -15.94 19.57
N LEU A 94 -10.21 -15.89 19.26
CA LEU A 94 -9.17 -16.60 20.01
C LEU A 94 -9.09 -16.11 21.46
N ILE A 95 -9.13 -14.78 21.65
CA ILE A 95 -9.20 -14.14 22.98
C ILE A 95 -10.47 -14.57 23.73
N TRP A 96 -11.61 -14.59 23.06
CA TRP A 96 -12.87 -15.00 23.68
C TRP A 96 -12.89 -16.48 24.09
N VAL A 97 -12.32 -17.38 23.29
CA VAL A 97 -12.15 -18.80 23.66
C VAL A 97 -11.30 -18.91 24.92
N GLU A 98 -10.19 -18.19 25.00
CA GLU A 98 -9.34 -18.18 26.20
C GLU A 98 -10.13 -17.71 27.43
N ILE A 99 -10.83 -16.58 27.34
CA ILE A 99 -11.63 -16.02 28.45
C ILE A 99 -12.75 -16.97 28.88
N LEU A 100 -13.49 -17.55 27.95
CA LEU A 100 -14.64 -18.42 28.25
C LEU A 100 -14.24 -19.72 28.96
N PHE A 101 -13.07 -20.26 28.62
CA PHE A 101 -12.62 -21.54 29.13
C PHE A 101 -11.62 -21.45 30.28
N ALA A 102 -11.03 -20.28 30.57
CA ALA A 102 -9.96 -20.09 31.55
C ALA A 102 -10.25 -20.69 32.94
N ASP A 103 -11.45 -20.48 33.46
CA ASP A 103 -11.87 -20.95 34.80
C ASP A 103 -12.86 -22.12 34.74
N SER A 104 -12.96 -22.79 33.60
CA SER A 104 -13.91 -23.89 33.39
C SER A 104 -13.26 -25.26 33.58
N ASP A 105 -14.06 -26.25 33.99
CA ASP A 105 -13.66 -27.67 33.97
C ASP A 105 -13.31 -28.19 32.55
N LEU A 106 -13.60 -27.38 31.53
CA LEU A 106 -13.37 -27.64 30.11
C LEU A 106 -12.12 -26.92 29.57
N VAL A 107 -11.18 -26.51 30.42
CA VAL A 107 -9.91 -25.84 30.01
C VAL A 107 -9.22 -26.56 28.83
N TRP A 108 -9.21 -27.90 28.83
CA TRP A 108 -8.59 -28.68 27.77
C TRP A 108 -9.28 -28.52 26.41
N LEU A 109 -10.60 -28.33 26.40
CA LEU A 109 -11.35 -28.02 25.19
C LEU A 109 -10.99 -26.63 24.67
N GLY A 110 -10.86 -25.65 25.57
CA GLY A 110 -10.38 -24.30 25.24
C GLY A 110 -9.00 -24.32 24.59
N ILE A 111 -8.06 -25.07 25.17
CA ILE A 111 -6.70 -25.25 24.60
C ILE A 111 -6.77 -25.90 23.22
N LEU A 112 -7.57 -26.97 23.05
CA LEU A 112 -7.71 -27.66 21.78
C LEU A 112 -8.29 -26.75 20.70
N LEU A 113 -9.32 -25.98 21.02
CA LEU A 113 -9.94 -25.01 20.10
C LEU A 113 -8.97 -23.87 19.78
N GLY A 114 -8.27 -23.33 20.77
CA GLY A 114 -7.26 -22.29 20.58
C GLY A 114 -6.12 -22.75 19.67
N MET A 115 -5.61 -23.97 19.88
CA MET A 115 -4.60 -24.59 19.02
C MET A 115 -5.13 -24.83 17.60
N ALA A 116 -6.37 -25.28 17.44
CA ALA A 116 -6.98 -25.46 16.13
C ALA A 116 -7.11 -24.12 15.37
N ILE A 117 -7.58 -23.06 16.04
CA ILE A 117 -7.66 -21.71 15.46
C ILE A 117 -6.26 -21.21 15.10
N PHE A 118 -5.30 -21.32 16.02
CA PHE A 118 -3.92 -20.90 15.79
C PHE A 118 -3.29 -21.59 14.57
N LEU A 119 -3.56 -22.89 14.40
CA LEU A 119 -3.07 -23.66 13.27
C LEU A 119 -3.68 -23.26 11.94
N ILE A 120 -4.89 -22.68 11.89
CA ILE A 120 -5.52 -22.24 10.64
C ILE A 120 -5.22 -20.78 10.29
N VAL A 121 -4.87 -19.94 11.28
CA VAL A 121 -4.62 -18.50 11.09
C VAL A 121 -3.66 -18.19 9.93
N PRO A 122 -2.49 -18.84 9.78
CA PRO A 122 -1.61 -18.55 8.66
C PRO A 122 -2.28 -18.78 7.29
N ALA A 123 -3.16 -19.78 7.18
CA ALA A 123 -3.86 -20.07 5.94
C ALA A 123 -4.96 -19.04 5.66
N THR A 124 -5.71 -18.62 6.68
CA THR A 124 -6.74 -17.58 6.52
C THR A 124 -6.10 -16.25 6.12
N LEU A 125 -4.98 -15.87 6.74
CA LEU A 125 -4.21 -14.68 6.37
C LEU A 125 -3.67 -14.75 4.94
N ALA A 126 -3.13 -15.91 4.54
CA ALA A 126 -2.64 -16.15 3.20
C ALA A 126 -3.74 -16.00 2.14
N ILE A 127 -4.89 -16.65 2.35
CA ILE A 127 -6.02 -16.56 1.42
C ILE A 127 -6.52 -15.12 1.35
N LEU A 128 -6.69 -14.46 2.50
CA LEU A 128 -7.16 -13.09 2.56
C LEU A 128 -6.23 -12.12 1.81
N ALA A 129 -4.91 -12.28 1.97
CA ALA A 129 -3.93 -11.44 1.29
C ALA A 129 -3.84 -11.69 -0.23
N VAL A 130 -4.31 -12.84 -0.71
CA VAL A 130 -4.36 -13.15 -2.14
C VAL A 130 -5.70 -12.77 -2.75
N THR A 131 -6.82 -13.02 -2.07
CA THR A 131 -8.17 -12.87 -2.65
C THR A 131 -8.88 -11.58 -2.28
N HIS A 132 -8.43 -10.91 -1.22
CA HIS A 132 -9.14 -9.81 -0.56
C HIS A 132 -10.59 -10.15 -0.18
N SER A 133 -10.90 -11.45 0.00
CA SER A 133 -12.25 -11.93 0.29
C SER A 133 -12.36 -12.55 1.69
N PRO A 134 -13.11 -11.91 2.61
CA PRO A 134 -13.37 -12.45 3.95
C PRO A 134 -14.04 -13.82 3.94
N SER A 135 -15.03 -14.01 3.08
CA SER A 135 -15.77 -15.27 2.99
C SER A 135 -14.86 -16.41 2.51
N GLU A 136 -13.97 -16.13 1.56
CA GLU A 136 -13.03 -17.14 1.07
C GLU A 136 -11.93 -17.44 2.08
N SER A 137 -11.46 -16.44 2.84
CA SER A 137 -10.49 -16.66 3.92
C SER A 137 -10.99 -17.55 5.05
N LEU A 138 -12.31 -17.69 5.20
CA LEU A 138 -12.97 -18.54 6.19
C LEU A 138 -13.53 -19.83 5.59
N ASN A 139 -13.40 -20.03 4.28
CA ASN A 139 -13.89 -21.21 3.59
C ASN A 139 -13.01 -22.43 3.95
N PRO A 140 -13.55 -23.48 4.60
CA PRO A 140 -12.76 -24.65 5.01
C PRO A 140 -12.07 -25.35 3.84
N SER A 141 -12.69 -25.36 2.66
CA SER A 141 -12.13 -25.98 1.46
C SER A 141 -10.92 -25.20 0.93
N ALA A 142 -11.00 -23.86 0.97
CA ALA A 142 -9.90 -22.97 0.59
C ALA A 142 -8.73 -23.09 1.57
N ILE A 143 -9.01 -23.09 2.88
CA ILE A 143 -8.01 -23.31 3.94
C ILE A 143 -7.28 -24.63 3.74
N LEU A 144 -8.02 -25.72 3.53
CA LEU A 144 -7.41 -27.04 3.33
C LEU A 144 -6.59 -27.10 2.04
N ARG A 145 -7.05 -26.45 0.96
CA ARG A 145 -6.30 -26.31 -0.29
C ARG A 145 -5.01 -25.54 -0.08
N MET A 146 -5.07 -24.40 0.62
CA MET A 146 -3.92 -23.57 0.95
C MET A 146 -2.86 -24.34 1.76
N ILE A 147 -3.30 -25.09 2.78
CA ILE A 147 -2.41 -25.95 3.59
C ILE A 147 -1.75 -27.02 2.71
N ARG A 148 -2.53 -27.68 1.84
CA ARG A 148 -2.00 -28.72 0.94
C ARG A 148 -0.99 -28.17 -0.06
N VAL A 149 -1.25 -27.00 -0.64
CA VAL A 149 -0.35 -26.37 -1.61
C VAL A 149 0.95 -25.91 -0.96
N CYS A 150 0.87 -25.31 0.23
CA CYS A 150 2.06 -24.96 1.02
C CYS A 150 2.84 -26.20 1.53
N GLY A 151 2.19 -27.38 1.54
CA GLY A 151 2.75 -28.64 1.99
C GLY A 151 3.31 -28.58 3.41
N ALA A 152 4.41 -29.30 3.66
CA ALA A 152 5.08 -29.30 4.96
C ALA A 152 5.64 -27.92 5.34
N GLY A 153 5.88 -27.04 4.36
CA GLY A 153 6.34 -25.66 4.60
C GLY A 153 5.32 -24.83 5.38
N TYR A 154 4.03 -25.17 5.29
CA TYR A 154 2.97 -24.52 6.04
C TYR A 154 3.22 -24.56 7.56
N PHE A 155 3.52 -25.75 8.09
CA PHE A 155 3.68 -25.99 9.53
C PHE A 155 4.90 -25.30 10.13
N LEU A 156 5.78 -24.77 9.28
CA LEU A 156 6.91 -23.97 9.71
C LEU A 156 6.47 -22.67 10.39
N VAL A 157 5.41 -22.02 9.89
CA VAL A 157 4.88 -20.78 10.47
C VAL A 157 4.44 -20.99 11.92
N PRO A 158 3.45 -21.87 12.23
CA PRO A 158 3.02 -22.08 13.60
C PRO A 158 4.14 -22.63 14.49
N ALA A 159 5.02 -23.51 13.99
CA ALA A 159 6.13 -24.04 14.77
C ALA A 159 7.12 -22.94 15.22
N VAL A 160 7.49 -22.03 14.32
CA VAL A 160 8.38 -20.91 14.64
C VAL A 160 7.69 -19.94 15.60
N ILE A 161 6.41 -19.64 15.39
CA ILE A 161 5.66 -18.74 16.28
C ILE A 161 5.53 -19.35 17.68
N ILE A 162 5.25 -20.65 17.83
CA ILE A 162 5.25 -21.34 19.13
C ILE A 162 6.63 -21.27 19.78
N LEU A 163 7.71 -21.56 19.04
CA LEU A 163 9.07 -21.50 19.56
C LEU A 163 9.41 -20.10 20.10
N VAL A 164 9.04 -19.06 19.37
CA VAL A 164 9.23 -17.67 19.76
C VAL A 164 8.36 -17.31 20.98
N SER A 165 7.10 -17.79 21.05
CA SER A 165 6.25 -17.61 22.24
C SER A 165 6.90 -18.20 23.49
N VAL A 166 7.36 -19.45 23.40
CA VAL A 166 7.99 -20.15 24.53
C VAL A 166 9.25 -19.41 25.00
N LEU A 167 10.04 -18.89 24.05
CA LEU A 167 11.22 -18.09 24.38
C LEU A 167 10.85 -16.81 25.15
N PHE A 168 9.79 -16.09 24.73
CA PHE A 168 9.35 -14.88 25.43
C PHE A 168 8.73 -15.16 26.80
N ILE A 169 7.97 -16.25 26.94
CA ILE A 169 7.48 -16.72 28.25
C ILE A 169 8.66 -17.03 29.18
N LEU A 170 9.71 -17.67 28.68
CA LEU A 170 10.92 -17.94 29.44
C LEU A 170 11.62 -16.64 29.85
N PHE A 171 11.72 -15.65 28.96
CA PHE A 171 12.32 -14.36 29.31
C PHE A 171 11.52 -13.62 30.38
N GLU A 172 10.18 -13.65 30.31
CA GLU A 172 9.32 -13.09 31.34
C GLU A 172 9.53 -13.79 32.68
N PHE A 173 9.60 -15.13 32.69
CA PHE A 173 9.90 -15.92 33.88
C PHE A 173 11.28 -15.59 34.48
N LEU A 174 12.26 -15.27 33.63
CA LEU A 174 13.61 -14.84 34.04
C LEU A 174 13.67 -13.37 34.50
N GLY A 175 12.53 -12.67 34.58
CA GLY A 175 12.45 -11.29 35.08
C GLY A 175 12.83 -10.24 34.04
N MET A 176 12.73 -10.54 32.75
CA MET A 176 12.95 -9.56 31.70
C MET A 176 11.93 -8.40 31.83
N PRO A 177 12.36 -7.13 31.72
CA PRO A 177 11.44 -6.01 31.84
C PRO A 177 10.28 -6.09 30.82
N PRO A 178 9.04 -5.72 31.22
CA PRO A 178 7.86 -5.79 30.35
C PRO A 178 8.00 -5.03 29.03
N PHE A 179 8.87 -4.01 29.00
CA PHE A 179 9.22 -3.28 27.79
C PHE A 179 9.73 -4.21 26.67
N PHE A 180 10.65 -5.13 26.99
CA PHE A 180 11.27 -6.02 26.00
C PHE A 180 10.33 -7.13 25.57
N THR A 181 9.52 -7.65 26.50
CA THR A 181 8.53 -8.68 26.17
C THR A 181 7.41 -8.11 25.29
N ASN A 182 6.91 -6.90 25.55
CA ASN A 182 5.93 -6.22 24.70
C ASN A 182 6.48 -5.91 23.28
N LEU A 183 7.75 -5.49 23.19
CA LEU A 183 8.40 -5.29 21.90
C LEU A 183 8.57 -6.63 21.16
N GLY A 184 8.89 -7.70 21.91
CA GLY A 184 8.95 -9.07 21.43
C GLY A 184 7.63 -9.57 20.84
N GLN A 185 6.51 -9.26 21.50
CA GLN A 185 5.17 -9.57 20.99
C GLN A 185 4.85 -8.83 19.68
N SER A 186 5.22 -7.54 19.59
CA SER A 186 5.07 -6.77 18.33
C SER A 186 5.89 -7.40 17.20
N TYR A 187 7.13 -7.78 17.48
CA TYR A 187 7.97 -8.52 16.56
C TYR A 187 7.34 -9.85 16.14
N GLN A 188 6.78 -10.61 17.07
CA GLN A 188 6.17 -11.90 16.80
C GLN A 188 4.95 -11.81 15.89
N ILE A 189 4.12 -10.78 16.05
CA ILE A 189 2.99 -10.51 15.16
C ILE A 189 3.51 -10.19 13.75
N ILE A 190 4.50 -9.33 13.61
CA ILE A 190 5.10 -9.03 12.29
C ILE A 190 5.74 -10.28 11.68
N LEU A 191 6.39 -11.11 12.50
CA LEU A 191 6.99 -12.37 12.08
C LEU A 191 5.94 -13.33 11.54
N LEU A 192 4.75 -13.43 12.16
CA LEU A 192 3.65 -14.25 11.64
C LEU A 192 3.29 -13.88 10.21
N PHE A 193 3.10 -12.58 9.92
CA PHE A 193 2.71 -12.12 8.58
C PHE A 193 3.84 -12.24 7.56
N THR A 194 5.05 -11.83 7.93
CA THR A 194 6.22 -11.92 7.03
C THR A 194 6.60 -13.38 6.73
N LEU A 195 6.59 -14.27 7.73
CA LEU A 195 6.88 -15.68 7.53
C LEU A 195 5.79 -16.39 6.72
N THR A 196 4.52 -16.03 6.94
CA THR A 196 3.41 -16.50 6.09
C THR A 196 3.64 -16.09 4.64
N GLY A 197 3.95 -14.82 4.38
CA GLY A 197 4.27 -14.34 3.03
C GLY A 197 5.49 -15.04 2.43
N ALA A 198 6.53 -15.30 3.21
CA ALA A 198 7.72 -16.03 2.74
C ALA A 198 7.40 -17.48 2.35
N VAL A 199 6.56 -18.17 3.12
CA VAL A 199 6.09 -19.52 2.78
C VAL A 199 5.23 -19.50 1.52
N LEU A 200 4.38 -18.49 1.33
CA LEU A 200 3.61 -18.31 0.10
C LEU A 200 4.52 -18.12 -1.11
N HIS A 201 5.53 -17.26 -0.99
CA HIS A 201 6.50 -17.02 -2.04
C HIS A 201 7.28 -18.30 -2.39
N ALA A 202 7.75 -19.03 -1.39
CA ALA A 202 8.59 -20.22 -1.58
C ALA A 202 7.86 -21.42 -2.22
N ASN A 203 6.52 -21.42 -2.22
CA ASN A 203 5.71 -22.49 -2.82
C ASN A 203 4.95 -22.02 -4.07
N ASP A 204 5.27 -20.83 -4.62
CA ASP A 204 4.59 -20.24 -5.79
C ASP A 204 3.06 -20.30 -5.69
N VAL A 205 2.53 -20.11 -4.49
CA VAL A 205 1.11 -20.35 -4.17
C VAL A 205 0.19 -19.50 -5.04
N ALA A 206 0.59 -18.26 -5.34
CA ALA A 206 -0.17 -17.37 -6.22
C ALA A 206 -0.34 -17.91 -7.65
N VAL A 207 0.52 -18.85 -8.08
CA VAL A 207 0.47 -19.49 -9.42
C VAL A 207 -0.22 -20.87 -9.34
N GLN A 208 -0.06 -21.59 -8.23
CA GLN A 208 -0.49 -22.98 -8.10
C GLN A 208 -1.92 -23.15 -7.57
N VAL A 209 -2.45 -22.16 -6.87
CA VAL A 209 -3.80 -22.27 -6.35
C VAL A 209 -4.75 -21.64 -7.36
N ASP A 210 -5.56 -22.49 -7.97
CA ASP A 210 -6.83 -22.16 -8.65
C ASP A 210 -7.82 -21.65 -7.58
N ILE A 211 -7.46 -20.54 -6.95
CA ILE A 211 -8.35 -19.68 -6.17
C ILE A 211 -9.06 -18.84 -7.22
N ASP A 212 -10.37 -18.66 -7.07
CA ASP A 212 -11.09 -17.70 -7.90
C ASP A 212 -10.24 -16.42 -8.00
N PRO A 213 -10.05 -15.88 -9.21
CA PRO A 213 -9.12 -14.78 -9.43
C PRO A 213 -9.35 -13.72 -8.35
N PRO A 214 -8.28 -13.11 -7.81
CA PRO A 214 -8.42 -12.00 -6.86
C PRO A 214 -9.53 -11.10 -7.38
N LEU A 215 -10.54 -10.79 -6.55
CA LEU A 215 -11.63 -9.91 -6.94
C LEU A 215 -10.98 -8.77 -7.73
N GLU A 216 -11.30 -8.65 -9.02
CA GLU A 216 -10.68 -7.65 -9.87
C GLU A 216 -10.76 -6.34 -9.10
N LYS A 217 -9.60 -5.69 -8.90
CA LYS A 217 -9.56 -4.41 -8.20
C LYS A 217 -10.65 -3.56 -8.83
N SER A 218 -11.55 -3.03 -8.00
CA SER A 218 -12.62 -2.22 -8.54
C SER A 218 -12.01 -1.06 -9.33
N ASP A 219 -12.71 -0.56 -10.35
CA ASP A 219 -12.24 0.60 -11.11
C ASP A 219 -11.88 1.78 -10.19
N ALA A 220 -12.56 1.88 -9.04
CA ALA A 220 -12.27 2.84 -7.98
C ALA A 220 -10.91 2.61 -7.30
N GLU A 221 -10.55 1.37 -7.00
CA GLU A 221 -9.25 1.01 -6.42
C GLU A 221 -8.11 1.16 -7.44
N ILE A 222 -8.33 0.75 -8.70
CA ILE A 222 -7.36 0.97 -9.78
C ILE A 222 -7.11 2.47 -9.97
N SER A 223 -8.19 3.26 -10.02
CA SER A 223 -8.10 4.72 -10.13
C SER A 223 -7.39 5.33 -8.91
N GLY A 224 -7.67 4.82 -7.71
CA GLY A 224 -7.04 5.28 -6.47
C GLY A 224 -5.54 4.97 -6.39
N ASP A 225 -5.13 3.78 -6.82
CA ASP A 225 -3.71 3.40 -6.89
C ASP A 225 -2.97 4.24 -7.95
N LEU A 226 -3.60 4.46 -9.11
CA LEU A 226 -3.07 5.31 -10.17
C LEU A 226 -2.90 6.76 -9.68
N GLU A 227 -3.88 7.30 -8.96
CA GLU A 227 -3.83 8.63 -8.37
C GLU A 227 -2.67 8.77 -7.38
N LYS A 228 -2.45 7.77 -6.53
CA LYS A 228 -1.33 7.75 -5.57
C LYS A 228 0.02 7.74 -6.26
N GLU A 229 0.18 6.93 -7.30
CA GLU A 229 1.42 6.90 -8.09
C GLU A 229 1.67 8.24 -8.78
N ARG A 230 0.64 8.84 -9.40
CA ARG A 230 0.73 10.19 -9.99
C ARG A 230 1.14 11.25 -8.96
N GLN A 231 0.53 11.25 -7.78
CA GLN A 231 0.88 12.18 -6.70
C GLN A 231 2.31 12.00 -6.22
N LYS A 232 2.79 10.76 -6.11
CA LYS A 232 4.18 10.47 -5.72
C LYS A 232 5.19 11.01 -6.72
N VAL A 233 4.92 10.84 -8.02
CA VAL A 233 5.75 11.41 -9.10
C VAL A 233 5.72 12.94 -9.07
N ALA A 234 4.54 13.54 -8.90
CA ALA A 234 4.38 14.99 -8.80
C ALA A 234 5.16 15.57 -7.62
N ASN A 235 5.05 14.96 -6.43
CA ASN A 235 5.78 15.39 -5.23
C ASN A 235 7.30 15.33 -5.42
N HIS A 236 7.80 14.29 -6.10
CA HIS A 236 9.22 14.17 -6.39
C HIS A 236 9.70 15.22 -7.41
N ALA A 237 8.92 15.45 -8.47
CA ALA A 237 9.19 16.47 -9.47
C ALA A 237 9.16 17.89 -8.87
N TYR A 238 8.21 18.18 -7.97
CA TYR A 238 8.15 19.42 -7.21
C TYR A 238 9.44 19.65 -6.42
N GLY A 239 9.95 18.60 -5.76
CA GLY A 239 11.22 18.65 -5.03
C GLY A 239 12.43 19.00 -5.93
N PHE A 240 12.49 18.48 -7.15
CA PHE A 240 13.52 18.87 -8.12
C PHE A 240 13.39 20.32 -8.58
N ILE A 241 12.18 20.74 -8.92
CA ILE A 241 11.89 22.07 -9.46
C ILE A 241 12.19 23.16 -8.41
N ASN A 242 11.82 22.95 -7.15
CA ASN A 242 12.11 23.87 -6.05
C ASN A 242 13.61 24.01 -5.74
N ARG A 243 14.41 23.01 -6.11
CA ARG A 243 15.88 23.05 -6.00
C ARG A 243 16.55 23.61 -7.27
N ASN A 244 15.81 24.35 -8.09
CA ASN A 244 16.23 24.90 -9.38
C ASN A 244 16.63 23.84 -10.43
N ASN A 245 16.31 22.56 -10.23
CA ASN A 245 16.50 21.52 -11.24
C ASN A 245 15.20 21.27 -12.02
N ARG A 246 14.77 22.28 -12.79
CA ARG A 246 13.52 22.20 -13.55
C ARG A 246 13.55 21.11 -14.62
N ALA A 247 14.66 20.99 -15.34
CA ALA A 247 14.81 19.99 -16.40
C ALA A 247 14.70 18.56 -15.85
N GLY A 248 15.32 18.27 -14.70
CA GLY A 248 15.22 16.97 -14.04
C GLY A 248 13.80 16.65 -13.56
N GLY A 249 13.10 17.63 -12.98
CA GLY A 249 11.70 17.44 -12.56
C GLY A 249 10.75 17.13 -13.72
N LEU A 250 10.85 17.88 -14.83
CA LEU A 250 10.04 17.63 -16.03
C LEU A 250 10.39 16.31 -16.70
N ALA A 251 11.68 15.97 -16.78
CA ALA A 251 12.12 14.68 -17.32
C ALA A 251 11.58 13.50 -16.50
N HIS A 252 11.53 13.63 -15.17
CA HIS A 252 10.97 12.60 -14.29
C HIS A 252 9.48 12.36 -14.56
N ILE A 253 8.69 13.42 -14.75
CA ILE A 253 7.26 13.33 -15.10
C ILE A 253 7.11 12.65 -16.47
N ASN A 254 7.81 13.13 -17.51
CA ASN A 254 7.68 12.59 -18.86
C ASN A 254 8.07 11.10 -18.94
N GLN A 255 9.16 10.70 -18.28
CA GLN A 255 9.56 9.29 -18.22
C GLN A 255 8.53 8.36 -17.57
N TRP A 256 7.68 8.91 -16.70
CA TRP A 256 6.57 8.16 -16.12
C TRP A 256 5.37 8.13 -17.07
N ILE A 257 5.02 9.29 -17.65
CA ILE A 257 3.95 9.41 -18.66
C ILE A 257 4.17 8.48 -19.87
N ASP A 258 5.41 8.34 -20.34
CA ASP A 258 5.78 7.47 -21.47
C ASP A 258 5.46 5.97 -21.23
N LYS A 259 5.19 5.58 -19.99
CA LYS A 259 4.87 4.20 -19.60
C LYS A 259 3.38 3.97 -19.35
N GLU A 260 2.57 5.03 -19.37
CA GLU A 260 1.14 4.96 -19.12
C GLU A 260 0.37 4.54 -20.37
N ALA A 261 -0.68 3.74 -20.15
CA ALA A 261 -1.59 3.34 -21.23
C ALA A 261 -2.48 4.51 -21.70
N ASP A 262 -2.89 5.39 -20.77
CA ASP A 262 -3.66 6.61 -21.07
C ASP A 262 -2.80 7.85 -20.82
N THR A 263 -1.99 8.16 -21.84
CA THR A 263 -1.04 9.28 -21.83
C THR A 263 -1.77 10.63 -21.75
N ASP A 264 -2.95 10.76 -22.38
CA ASP A 264 -3.74 11.99 -22.41
C ASP A 264 -4.25 12.34 -21.01
N ALA A 265 -4.84 11.37 -20.31
CA ALA A 265 -5.29 11.55 -18.94
C ALA A 265 -4.11 11.89 -18.01
N ALA A 266 -2.94 11.27 -18.22
CA ALA A 266 -1.74 11.54 -17.44
C ALA A 266 -1.25 12.99 -17.62
N TYR A 267 -1.09 13.47 -18.85
CA TYR A 267 -0.71 14.87 -19.12
C TYR A 267 -1.71 15.86 -18.51
N ALA A 268 -3.01 15.63 -18.70
CA ALA A 268 -4.06 16.49 -18.15
C ALA A 268 -4.03 16.51 -16.62
N TRP A 269 -3.76 15.38 -15.98
CA TRP A 269 -3.64 15.27 -14.53
C TRP A 269 -2.46 16.06 -14.00
N PHE A 270 -1.25 15.83 -14.53
CA PHE A 270 -0.04 16.53 -14.06
C PHE A 270 -0.14 18.03 -14.29
N PHE A 271 -0.69 18.49 -15.42
CA PHE A 271 -0.87 19.91 -15.66
C PHE A 271 -1.79 20.56 -14.60
N ARG A 272 -2.93 19.93 -14.29
CA ARG A 272 -3.84 20.44 -13.24
C ARG A 272 -3.18 20.44 -11.87
N GLU A 273 -2.46 19.38 -11.52
CA GLU A 273 -1.78 19.27 -10.24
C GLU A 273 -0.69 20.34 -10.10
N MET A 274 0.13 20.54 -11.14
CA MET A 274 1.18 21.56 -11.13
C MET A 274 0.64 23.00 -11.04
N LEU A 275 -0.60 23.25 -11.46
CA LEU A 275 -1.25 24.55 -11.27
C LEU A 275 -1.59 24.84 -9.80
N THR A 276 -1.70 23.82 -8.95
CA THR A 276 -1.98 23.99 -7.50
C THR A 276 -0.72 24.27 -6.68
N TRP A 277 0.46 24.09 -7.27
CA TRP A 277 1.73 24.31 -6.59
C TRP A 277 1.93 25.79 -6.24
N GLU A 278 2.81 26.07 -5.27
CA GLU A 278 3.13 27.44 -4.82
C GLU A 278 3.49 28.39 -5.98
N ASN A 279 4.07 27.84 -7.05
CA ASN A 279 4.39 28.58 -8.26
C ASN A 279 3.93 27.84 -9.53
N SER A 280 2.88 28.37 -10.17
CA SER A 280 2.30 27.87 -11.42
C SER A 280 3.23 27.97 -12.63
N THR A 281 4.38 28.66 -12.51
CA THR A 281 5.40 28.73 -13.57
C THR A 281 5.82 27.34 -14.04
N ALA A 282 5.93 26.37 -13.14
CA ALA A 282 6.27 24.99 -13.51
C ALA A 282 5.22 24.37 -14.44
N ALA A 283 3.93 24.59 -14.16
CA ALA A 283 2.82 24.13 -15.00
C ALA A 283 2.87 24.78 -16.38
N LEU A 284 3.22 26.06 -16.48
CA LEU A 284 3.35 26.77 -17.75
C LEU A 284 4.47 26.23 -18.64
N PHE A 285 5.59 25.81 -18.06
CA PHE A 285 6.66 25.11 -18.79
C PHE A 285 6.23 23.70 -19.20
N PHE A 286 5.58 22.96 -18.31
CA PHE A 286 5.03 21.64 -18.63
C PHE A 286 3.99 21.72 -19.76
N ALA A 287 3.16 22.77 -19.77
CA ALA A 287 2.17 23.02 -20.81
C ALA A 287 2.78 23.19 -22.21
N GLN A 288 4.03 23.62 -22.32
CA GLN A 288 4.72 23.69 -23.61
C GLN A 288 4.99 22.29 -24.19
N VAL A 289 5.36 21.32 -23.34
CA VAL A 289 5.53 19.92 -23.74
C VAL A 289 4.17 19.28 -24.02
N TYR A 290 3.18 19.54 -23.16
CA TYR A 290 1.82 19.03 -23.36
C TYR A 290 1.18 19.59 -24.63
N MET A 291 1.46 20.84 -25.01
CA MET A 291 1.01 21.43 -26.26
C MET A 291 1.54 20.65 -27.47
N ASN A 292 2.83 20.30 -27.47
CA ASN A 292 3.43 19.50 -28.53
C ASN A 292 2.69 18.16 -28.70
N TRP A 293 2.42 17.46 -27.59
CA TRP A 293 1.67 16.21 -27.58
C TRP A 293 0.27 16.37 -28.18
N LEU A 294 -0.49 17.38 -27.73
CA LEU A 294 -1.86 17.60 -28.21
C LEU A 294 -1.91 17.96 -29.71
N LEU A 295 -0.99 18.79 -30.19
CA LEU A 295 -0.99 19.20 -31.60
C LEU A 295 -0.61 18.06 -32.53
N HIS A 296 0.39 17.24 -32.17
CA HIS A 296 0.81 16.10 -32.98
C HIS A 296 -0.14 14.91 -32.86
N GLY A 297 -0.90 14.82 -31.77
CA GLY A 297 -2.02 13.89 -31.61
C GLY A 297 -3.33 14.36 -32.26
N GLU A 298 -3.31 15.46 -33.03
CA GLU A 298 -4.50 16.06 -33.69
C GLU A 298 -5.63 16.45 -32.70
N GLN A 299 -5.31 16.69 -31.44
CA GLN A 299 -6.25 17.07 -30.37
C GLN A 299 -6.46 18.59 -30.30
N GLU A 300 -6.87 19.17 -31.43
CA GLU A 300 -6.94 20.62 -31.66
C GLU A 300 -7.74 21.39 -30.59
N VAL A 301 -8.94 20.91 -30.24
CA VAL A 301 -9.79 21.59 -29.25
C VAL A 301 -9.15 21.57 -27.86
N ALA A 302 -8.47 20.48 -27.49
CA ALA A 302 -7.75 20.38 -26.22
C ALA A 302 -6.53 21.32 -26.21
N ALA A 303 -5.79 21.40 -27.33
CA ALA A 303 -4.68 22.34 -27.49
C ALA A 303 -5.14 23.80 -27.30
N LEU A 304 -6.25 24.19 -27.92
CA LEU A 304 -6.81 25.54 -27.76
C LEU A 304 -7.26 25.83 -26.32
N LYS A 305 -7.84 24.85 -25.63
CA LYS A 305 -8.21 24.97 -24.20
C LYS A 305 -6.97 25.11 -23.31
N LEU A 306 -5.92 24.33 -23.57
CA LEU A 306 -4.66 24.42 -22.85
C LEU A 306 -4.04 25.82 -23.00
N ALA A 307 -3.96 26.33 -24.24
CA ALA A 307 -3.45 27.67 -24.51
C ALA A 307 -4.26 28.75 -23.80
N ALA A 308 -5.60 28.68 -23.87
CA ALA A 308 -6.48 29.62 -23.19
C ALA A 308 -6.26 29.61 -21.66
N ARG A 309 -6.07 28.43 -21.05
CA ARG A 309 -5.76 28.32 -19.62
C ARG A 309 -4.39 28.92 -19.30
N CYS A 310 -3.36 28.64 -20.12
CA CYS A 310 -2.02 29.16 -19.88
C CYS A 310 -1.95 30.69 -20.02
N LEU A 311 -2.63 31.26 -21.02
CA LEU A 311 -2.70 32.71 -21.24
C LEU A 311 -3.51 33.43 -20.16
N HIS A 312 -4.46 32.74 -19.52
CA HIS A 312 -5.17 33.26 -18.36
C HIS A 312 -4.26 33.35 -17.13
N GLU A 313 -3.39 32.36 -16.93
CA GLU A 313 -2.42 32.33 -15.82
C GLU A 313 -1.25 33.29 -16.05
N ASP A 314 -0.70 33.34 -17.28
CA ASP A 314 0.34 34.29 -17.68
C ASP A 314 0.07 34.77 -19.12
N PRO A 315 -0.31 36.06 -19.31
CA PRO A 315 -0.54 36.64 -20.64
C PRO A 315 0.69 36.62 -21.56
N ARG A 316 1.90 36.40 -21.02
CA ARG A 316 3.15 36.30 -21.78
C ARG A 316 3.47 34.87 -22.20
N TRP A 317 2.68 33.89 -21.76
CA TRP A 317 2.89 32.51 -22.12
C TRP A 317 2.80 32.31 -23.63
N LYS A 318 3.70 31.50 -24.18
CA LYS A 318 3.69 31.12 -25.60
C LYS A 318 4.03 29.64 -25.74
N PRO A 319 3.47 28.95 -26.76
CA PRO A 319 3.95 27.62 -27.16
C PRO A 319 5.45 27.65 -27.53
N GLN A 320 6.06 26.46 -27.58
CA GLN A 320 7.43 26.32 -28.08
C GLN A 320 7.52 26.84 -29.51
N LEU A 321 8.71 27.32 -29.88
CA LEU A 321 8.92 27.95 -31.19
C LEU A 321 8.52 27.02 -32.35
N GLU A 322 8.83 25.74 -32.22
CA GLU A 322 8.51 24.68 -33.18
C GLU A 322 7.00 24.45 -33.34
N ASP A 323 6.24 24.53 -32.25
CA ASP A 323 4.79 24.28 -32.26
C ASP A 323 3.96 25.52 -32.64
N ARG A 324 4.54 26.72 -32.61
CA ARG A 324 3.79 27.98 -32.80
C ARG A 324 3.08 28.06 -34.15
N ALA A 325 3.73 27.62 -35.22
CA ALA A 325 3.14 27.70 -36.56
C ALA A 325 1.90 26.80 -36.65
N LEU A 326 2.03 25.56 -36.16
CA LEU A 326 0.93 24.59 -36.13
C LEU A 326 -0.20 25.07 -35.22
N PHE A 327 0.12 25.57 -34.02
CA PHE A 327 -0.88 26.15 -33.12
C PHE A 327 -1.66 27.30 -33.75
N LEU A 328 -0.97 28.22 -34.44
CA LEU A 328 -1.63 29.36 -35.08
C LEU A 328 -2.56 28.92 -36.22
N GLN A 329 -2.17 27.90 -36.99
CA GLN A 329 -3.03 27.32 -38.02
C GLN A 329 -4.30 26.71 -37.41
N VAL A 330 -4.15 25.92 -36.33
CA VAL A 330 -5.29 25.34 -35.61
C VAL A 330 -6.19 26.42 -35.02
N ALA A 331 -5.62 27.48 -34.43
CA ALA A 331 -6.39 28.59 -33.90
C ALA A 331 -7.16 29.35 -34.99
N GLU A 332 -6.61 29.48 -36.19
CA GLU A 332 -7.27 30.11 -37.34
C GLU A 332 -8.42 29.25 -37.87
N GLN A 333 -8.22 27.94 -38.02
CA GLN A 333 -9.26 26.99 -38.44
C GLN A 333 -10.48 26.99 -37.51
N HIS A 334 -10.27 27.16 -36.20
CA HIS A 334 -11.33 27.23 -35.20
C HIS A 334 -11.81 28.66 -34.88
N GLY A 335 -11.35 29.68 -35.61
CA GLY A 335 -11.80 31.07 -35.45
C GLY A 335 -11.41 31.73 -34.11
N ARG A 336 -10.33 31.28 -33.46
CA ARG A 336 -9.85 31.80 -32.15
C ARG A 336 -8.90 32.99 -32.31
N GLU A 337 -9.41 34.08 -32.87
CA GLU A 337 -8.65 35.33 -33.06
C GLU A 337 -8.09 35.94 -31.77
N ASP A 338 -8.74 35.65 -30.64
CA ASP A 338 -8.31 36.05 -29.29
C ASP A 338 -6.94 35.43 -28.95
N LEU A 339 -6.79 34.13 -29.19
CA LEU A 339 -5.54 33.40 -28.91
C LEU A 339 -4.44 33.78 -29.91
N ILE A 340 -4.79 33.97 -31.19
CA ILE A 340 -3.85 34.39 -32.24
C ILE A 340 -3.20 35.73 -31.88
N ARG A 341 -4.01 36.72 -31.45
CA ARG A 341 -3.50 38.05 -31.07
C ARG A 341 -2.53 37.97 -29.90
N GLN A 342 -2.87 37.22 -28.86
CA GLN A 342 -2.05 37.11 -27.66
C GLN A 342 -0.72 36.37 -27.90
N VAL A 343 -0.72 35.33 -28.75
CA VAL A 343 0.52 34.61 -29.05
C VAL A 343 1.44 35.41 -29.98
N LYS A 344 0.87 36.21 -30.90
CA LYS A 344 1.62 37.08 -31.82
C LYS A 344 2.17 38.36 -31.18
N SER A 345 1.45 38.96 -30.21
CA SER A 345 1.95 40.09 -29.40
C SER A 345 3.11 39.67 -28.51
#